data_AF-A0A8T3L2P2-F1
#
_entry.id   AF-A0A8T3L2P2-F1
#
_cell.length_a   1.000
_cell.length_b   1.000
_cell.length_c   1.000
_cell.angle_alpha   90.00
_cell.angle_beta   90.00
_cell.angle_gamma   90.00
#
_symmetry.space_group_name_H-M   'P 1'
#
loop_
_entity.id
_entity.type
_entity.pdbx_description
1 polymer ?
#
loop_
_entity_poly.entity_id
_entity_poly.type
_entity_poly.pdbx_seq_one_letter_code
_entity_poly.pdbx_strand_id
1 'polypeptide(L)'
;MVSWPYKIAFYGIIVPAILLGIWGFFSGVSKTKTDEGRVATISIAPTSQQNIAVVEQVLEKLLTQDCPDLYKYRADFKSMKADIEPGWSSDKDEYGWDPRLVLTIVVKDSPQHIPTTYRAWGHHIRYYMGGGQRPGITTPKEVGHRLCGRMRIDPMANSFLYSDSMQVIDQIH
;
A
#
# COMPACT_ATOMS: atom_id res chain seq x y z
N MET A 1 45.01 23.34 -38.08
CA MET A 1 44.79 24.45 -39.02
C MET A 1 44.38 23.87 -40.37
N VAL A 2 43.08 23.68 -40.62
CA VAL A 2 42.46 23.76 -41.95
C VAL A 2 41.04 24.23 -41.69
N SER A 3 40.68 25.29 -42.38
CA SER A 3 39.44 26.04 -42.28
C SER A 3 38.64 25.86 -43.59
N TRP A 4 37.42 26.38 -43.60
CA TRP A 4 36.59 26.76 -44.76
C TRP A 4 35.35 25.88 -45.14
N PRO A 5 34.28 26.53 -45.69
CA PRO A 5 32.93 26.56 -45.12
C PRO A 5 31.82 26.30 -46.14
N TYR A 6 30.58 26.06 -45.71
CA TYR A 6 29.43 26.24 -46.61
C TYR A 6 28.21 26.81 -45.86
N LYS A 7 27.90 28.06 -46.21
CA LYS A 7 26.57 28.69 -46.08
C LYS A 7 25.65 28.09 -47.15
N ILE A 8 24.33 28.11 -46.91
CA ILE A 8 23.17 28.17 -47.84
C ILE A 8 21.97 27.64 -47.02
N ALA A 9 20.76 28.17 -47.00
CA ALA A 9 20.17 29.42 -47.43
C ALA A 9 18.81 29.53 -46.72
N PHE A 10 18.40 30.76 -46.42
CA PHE A 10 17.04 31.10 -46.04
C PHE A 10 16.07 30.77 -47.19
N TYR A 11 14.99 30.06 -46.90
CA TYR A 11 13.75 30.14 -47.67
C TYR A 11 12.61 30.50 -46.72
N GLY A 12 11.84 31.49 -47.16
CA GLY A 12 10.86 32.21 -46.36
C GLY A 12 9.52 31.48 -46.24
N ILE A 13 8.91 31.73 -45.08
CA ILE A 13 7.51 32.15 -44.87
C ILE A 13 6.51 31.67 -45.93
N ILE A 14 5.64 30.73 -45.54
CA ILE A 14 4.19 30.85 -45.76
C ILE A 14 3.49 30.29 -44.52
N VAL A 15 2.85 31.18 -43.76
CA VAL A 15 1.80 30.84 -42.79
C VAL A 15 0.48 30.75 -43.55
N PRO A 16 -0.30 29.69 -43.34
CA PRO A 16 -1.74 29.86 -43.28
C PRO A 16 -2.29 29.30 -41.97
N ALA A 17 -2.90 30.20 -41.20
CA ALA A 17 -3.76 29.90 -40.08
C ALA A 17 -4.97 29.09 -40.57
N ILE A 18 -5.14 27.87 -40.05
CA ILE A 18 -6.35 27.08 -40.21
C ILE A 18 -6.69 26.43 -38.85
N LEU A 19 -7.75 26.97 -38.25
CA LEU A 19 -8.81 26.30 -37.47
C LEU A 19 -8.38 25.48 -36.23
N LEU A 20 -8.44 26.04 -35.02
CA LEU A 20 -9.65 25.99 -34.15
C LEU A 20 -10.48 24.72 -34.34
N GLY A 21 -10.14 23.67 -33.58
CA GLY A 21 -10.92 22.43 -33.55
C GLY A 21 -10.44 21.48 -32.46
N ILE A 22 -10.96 21.67 -31.24
CA ILE A 22 -11.20 20.61 -30.25
C ILE A 22 -9.95 19.87 -29.76
N TRP A 23 -9.22 20.48 -28.82
CA TRP A 23 -8.53 19.70 -27.77
C TRP A 23 -9.31 19.89 -26.47
N GLY A 24 -10.53 19.35 -26.50
CA GLY A 24 -11.33 19.16 -25.31
C GLY A 24 -10.66 18.12 -24.42
N PHE A 25 -10.28 18.55 -23.23
CA PHE A 25 -10.67 17.83 -22.01
C PHE A 25 -10.11 16.41 -21.86
N PHE A 26 -8.79 16.25 -21.82
CA PHE A 26 -8.18 15.17 -21.02
C PHE A 26 -8.24 15.54 -19.53
N SER A 27 -9.45 15.81 -19.03
CA SER A 27 -9.73 15.75 -17.61
C SER A 27 -9.83 14.27 -17.27
N GLY A 28 -8.69 13.67 -16.98
CA GLY A 28 -8.57 12.36 -16.34
C GLY A 28 -9.16 12.38 -14.94
N VAL A 29 -10.47 12.62 -14.85
CA VAL A 29 -11.25 12.40 -13.64
C VAL A 29 -11.38 10.89 -13.54
N SER A 30 -10.48 10.28 -12.77
CA SER A 30 -10.71 8.94 -12.21
C SER A 30 -11.97 9.03 -11.35
N LYS A 31 -13.14 8.83 -11.97
CA LYS A 31 -14.37 8.53 -11.26
C LYS A 31 -14.20 7.15 -10.66
N THR A 32 -13.63 7.09 -9.46
CA THR A 32 -13.83 5.95 -8.57
C THR A 32 -15.32 5.93 -8.23
N LYS A 33 -16.09 5.14 -8.98
CA LYS A 33 -17.45 4.76 -8.57
C LYS A 33 -17.33 4.10 -7.22
N THR A 34 -17.91 4.74 -6.20
CA THR A 34 -18.10 4.17 -4.88
C THR A 34 -19.09 3.02 -5.03
N ASP A 35 -18.58 1.82 -5.28
CA ASP A 35 -19.37 0.59 -5.28
C ASP A 35 -19.64 0.17 -3.83
N GLU A 36 -20.81 0.55 -3.33
CA GLU A 36 -21.43 -0.07 -2.15
C GLU A 36 -21.67 -1.54 -2.45
N GLY A 37 -20.74 -2.41 -2.05
CA GLY A 37 -20.91 -3.86 -2.12
C GLY A 37 -19.72 -4.65 -2.66
N ARG A 38 -18.69 -3.99 -3.20
CA ARG A 38 -17.45 -4.69 -3.58
C ARG A 38 -16.60 -5.00 -2.35
N VAL A 39 -16.16 -6.25 -2.25
CA VAL A 39 -15.09 -6.68 -1.34
C VAL A 39 -13.92 -5.71 -1.48
N ALA A 40 -13.33 -5.26 -0.37
CA ALA A 40 -12.23 -4.30 -0.40
C ALA A 40 -11.14 -4.77 -1.37
N THR A 41 -10.96 -4.06 -2.48
CA THR A 41 -9.87 -4.32 -3.41
C THR A 41 -8.57 -3.97 -2.70
N ILE A 42 -7.64 -4.91 -2.66
CA ILE A 42 -6.29 -4.66 -2.20
C ILE A 42 -5.59 -3.86 -3.30
N SER A 43 -5.19 -2.64 -2.99
CA SER A 43 -4.37 -1.81 -3.88
C SER A 43 -2.91 -1.91 -3.43
N ILE A 44 -2.03 -2.34 -4.34
CA ILE A 44 -0.59 -2.35 -4.13
C ILE A 44 -0.04 -1.09 -4.79
N ALA A 45 0.79 -0.34 -4.07
CA ALA A 45 1.44 0.84 -4.65
C ALA A 45 2.33 0.47 -5.85
N PRO A 46 2.51 1.37 -6.83
CA PRO A 46 3.36 1.11 -7.98
C PRO A 46 4.78 0.72 -7.55
N THR A 47 5.23 -0.48 -7.94
CA THR A 47 6.56 -1.03 -7.64
C THR A 47 6.99 -1.99 -8.75
N SER A 48 8.16 -2.63 -8.62
CA SER A 48 8.63 -3.64 -9.57
C SER A 48 7.71 -4.86 -9.60
N GLN A 49 7.63 -5.57 -10.74
CA GLN A 49 6.80 -6.78 -10.86
C GLN A 49 7.21 -7.87 -9.86
N GLN A 50 8.51 -7.97 -9.55
CA GLN A 50 9.03 -8.87 -8.53
C GLN A 50 8.51 -8.50 -7.14
N ASN A 51 8.52 -7.21 -6.78
CA ASN A 51 8.03 -6.74 -5.50
C ASN A 51 6.51 -6.97 -5.36
N ILE A 52 5.73 -6.89 -6.44
CA ILE A 52 4.29 -7.22 -6.41
C ILE A 52 4.08 -8.68 -5.97
N ALA A 53 4.80 -9.63 -6.54
CA ALA A 53 4.65 -11.06 -6.19
C ALA A 53 5.00 -11.32 -4.71
N VAL A 54 6.05 -10.67 -4.19
CA VAL A 54 6.41 -10.76 -2.77
C VAL A 54 5.29 -10.18 -1.90
N VAL A 55 4.76 -9.02 -2.24
CA VAL A 55 3.65 -8.39 -1.50
C VAL A 55 2.41 -9.28 -1.48
N GLU A 56 2.02 -9.87 -2.62
CA GLU A 56 0.90 -10.81 -2.69
C GLU A 56 1.10 -12.02 -1.76
N GLN A 57 2.31 -12.61 -1.77
CA GLN A 57 2.65 -13.74 -0.90
C GLN A 57 2.61 -13.37 0.59
N VAL A 58 3.11 -12.18 0.97
CA VAL A 58 3.04 -11.68 2.35
C VAL A 58 1.60 -11.50 2.78
N LEU A 59 0.77 -10.87 1.93
CA LEU A 59 -0.64 -10.62 2.25
C LEU A 59 -1.44 -11.91 2.36
N GLU A 60 -1.18 -12.89 1.51
CA GLU A 60 -1.79 -14.22 1.63
C GLU A 60 -1.46 -14.85 2.99
N LYS A 61 -0.18 -14.88 3.36
CA LYS A 61 0.28 -15.42 4.66
C LYS A 61 -0.31 -14.65 5.85
N LEU A 62 -0.31 -13.33 5.78
CA LEU A 62 -0.92 -12.48 6.80
C LEU A 62 -2.40 -12.82 6.99
N LEU A 63 -3.17 -12.90 5.90
CA LEU A 63 -4.61 -13.08 5.95
C LEU A 63 -5.04 -14.51 6.29
N THR A 64 -4.23 -15.51 5.96
CA THR A 64 -4.59 -16.92 6.15
C THR A 64 -3.95 -17.55 7.37
N GLN A 65 -2.78 -17.07 7.80
CA GLN A 65 -1.97 -17.69 8.85
C GLN A 65 -1.88 -16.79 10.07
N ASP A 66 -1.37 -15.57 9.94
CA ASP A 66 -0.98 -14.75 11.10
C ASP A 66 -2.14 -13.96 11.71
N CYS A 67 -3.00 -13.40 10.86
CA CYS A 67 -4.13 -12.57 11.25
C CYS A 67 -5.42 -13.02 10.54
N PRO A 68 -5.92 -14.24 10.83
CA PRO A 68 -7.08 -14.81 10.13
C PRO A 68 -8.37 -13.98 10.30
N ASP A 69 -8.48 -13.22 11.38
CA ASP A 69 -9.63 -12.34 11.62
C ASP A 69 -9.68 -11.18 10.62
N LEU A 70 -8.55 -10.76 10.03
CA LEU A 70 -8.55 -9.80 8.93
C LEU A 70 -9.28 -10.34 7.71
N TYR A 71 -9.05 -11.61 7.36
CA TYR A 71 -9.78 -12.25 6.27
C TYR A 71 -11.26 -12.42 6.61
N LYS A 72 -11.56 -12.84 7.83
CA LYS A 72 -12.93 -12.99 8.35
C LYS A 72 -13.75 -11.70 8.22
N TYR A 73 -13.16 -10.56 8.56
CA TYR A 73 -13.84 -9.26 8.54
C TYR A 73 -13.64 -8.43 7.27
N ARG A 74 -13.04 -9.00 6.21
CA ARG A 74 -12.70 -8.27 4.98
C ARG A 74 -13.88 -7.55 4.31
N ALA A 75 -15.09 -8.07 4.47
CA ALA A 75 -16.31 -7.47 3.93
C ALA A 75 -16.67 -6.12 4.61
N ASP A 76 -16.15 -5.88 5.81
CA ASP A 76 -16.34 -4.63 6.56
C ASP A 76 -15.24 -3.60 6.32
N PHE A 77 -14.24 -3.93 5.50
CA PHE A 77 -13.21 -3.00 5.11
C PHE A 77 -13.71 -2.18 3.92
N LYS A 78 -13.48 -0.87 3.98
CA LYS A 78 -13.72 0.08 2.89
C LYS A 78 -12.60 -0.01 1.86
N SER A 79 -11.35 -0.14 2.31
CA SER A 79 -10.19 -0.33 1.46
C SER A 79 -9.04 -1.00 2.20
N MET A 80 -8.16 -1.64 1.44
CA MET A 80 -6.88 -2.17 1.91
C MET A 80 -5.80 -1.70 0.94
N LYS A 81 -4.73 -1.13 1.47
CA LYS A 81 -3.59 -0.63 0.68
C LYS A 81 -2.29 -1.17 1.25
N ALA A 82 -1.46 -1.74 0.39
CA ALA A 82 -0.13 -2.21 0.75
C ALA A 82 0.92 -1.30 0.12
N ASP A 83 1.82 -0.79 0.95
CA ASP A 83 2.92 0.11 0.58
C ASP A 83 4.24 -0.49 1.07
N ILE A 84 5.28 -0.46 0.23
CA ILE A 84 6.64 -0.78 0.65
C ILE A 84 7.27 0.53 1.13
N GLU A 85 7.77 0.53 2.36
CA GLU A 85 8.43 1.67 2.97
C GLU A 85 9.83 1.28 3.46
N PRO A 86 10.77 2.23 3.57
CA PRO A 86 11.96 2.00 4.37
C PRO A 86 11.58 1.81 5.84
N GLY A 87 12.25 0.91 6.53
CA GLY A 87 12.14 0.72 7.98
C GLY A 87 12.54 1.98 8.73
N TRP A 88 11.85 2.26 9.84
CA TRP A 88 12.29 3.33 10.75
C TRP A 88 13.56 2.91 11.49
N SER A 89 14.31 3.88 12.00
CA SER A 89 15.51 3.60 12.80
C SER A 89 15.18 2.68 13.99
N SER A 90 14.06 2.92 14.68
CA SER A 90 13.60 2.05 15.78
C SER A 90 13.34 0.62 15.32
N ASP A 91 12.73 0.42 14.16
CA ASP A 91 12.39 -0.91 13.63
C ASP A 91 13.64 -1.65 13.16
N LYS A 92 14.61 -0.91 12.59
CA LYS A 92 15.93 -1.41 12.22
C LYS A 92 16.71 -1.86 13.45
N ASP A 93 16.75 -1.02 14.47
CA ASP A 93 17.51 -1.30 15.69
C ASP A 93 16.88 -2.43 16.51
N GLU A 94 15.54 -2.49 16.60
CA GLU A 94 14.83 -3.47 17.43
C GLU A 94 14.58 -4.82 16.72
N TYR A 95 14.29 -4.79 15.41
CA TYR A 95 13.87 -5.97 14.64
C TYR A 95 14.74 -6.28 13.43
N GLY A 96 15.62 -5.35 13.01
CA GLY A 96 16.43 -5.50 11.80
C GLY A 96 15.65 -5.28 10.50
N TRP A 97 14.51 -4.60 10.53
CA TRP A 97 13.66 -4.40 9.35
C TRP A 97 14.22 -3.30 8.44
N ASP A 98 14.77 -3.66 7.28
CA ASP A 98 15.31 -2.68 6.33
C ASP A 98 14.25 -2.19 5.32
N PRO A 99 13.68 -3.03 4.44
CA PRO A 99 12.37 -2.76 3.88
C PRO A 99 11.29 -3.25 4.84
N ARG A 100 10.16 -2.55 4.86
CA ARG A 100 8.96 -3.02 5.54
C ARG A 100 7.74 -2.88 4.62
N LEU A 101 6.80 -3.79 4.80
CA LEU A 101 5.49 -3.69 4.18
C LEU A 101 4.52 -3.03 5.17
N VAL A 102 3.80 -2.03 4.69
CA VAL A 102 2.77 -1.33 5.46
C VAL A 102 1.41 -1.63 4.85
N LEU A 103 0.59 -2.39 5.57
CA LEU A 103 -0.81 -2.62 5.21
C LEU A 103 -1.68 -1.60 5.94
N THR A 104 -2.27 -0.67 5.19
CA THR A 104 -3.29 0.25 5.67
C THR A 104 -4.68 -0.29 5.37
N ILE A 105 -5.50 -0.47 6.41
CA ILE A 105 -6.89 -0.89 6.31
C ILE A 105 -7.79 0.26 6.77
N VAL A 106 -8.76 0.62 5.95
CA VAL A 106 -9.82 1.57 6.32
C VAL A 106 -11.08 0.76 6.60
N VAL A 107 -11.58 0.82 7.83
CA VAL A 107 -12.83 0.14 8.22
C VAL A 107 -14.02 1.01 7.80
N LYS A 108 -15.12 0.38 7.36
CA LYS A 108 -16.37 1.09 7.06
C LYS A 108 -16.89 1.84 8.29
N ASP A 109 -17.69 2.88 8.08
CA ASP A 109 -18.31 3.67 9.15
C ASP A 109 -19.42 2.89 9.89
N SER A 110 -19.93 1.82 9.28
CA SER A 110 -20.94 0.93 9.85
C SER A 110 -20.64 -0.53 9.50
N PRO A 111 -19.62 -1.14 10.14
CA PRO A 111 -19.27 -2.55 9.90
C PRO A 111 -20.37 -3.48 10.41
N GLN A 112 -20.65 -4.56 9.69
CA GLN A 112 -21.77 -5.47 10.00
C GLN A 112 -21.33 -6.74 10.74
N HIS A 113 -20.08 -7.14 10.59
CA HIS A 113 -19.52 -8.42 11.06
C HIS A 113 -18.47 -8.25 12.16
N ILE A 114 -17.74 -7.11 12.17
CA ILE A 114 -16.80 -6.79 13.24
C ILE A 114 -17.59 -6.57 14.55
N PRO A 115 -17.23 -7.22 15.67
CA PRO A 115 -17.89 -7.01 16.95
C PRO A 115 -17.88 -5.53 17.36
N THR A 116 -19.02 -5.01 17.78
CA THR A 116 -19.17 -3.61 18.24
C THR A 116 -18.25 -3.28 19.42
N THR A 117 -17.90 -4.28 20.23
CA THR A 117 -16.93 -4.17 21.33
C THR A 117 -15.52 -3.80 20.88
N TYR A 118 -15.16 -4.03 19.61
CA TYR A 118 -13.85 -3.66 19.06
C TYR A 118 -13.74 -2.17 18.78
N ARG A 119 -14.88 -1.46 18.66
CA ARG A 119 -14.94 -0.04 18.32
C ARG A 119 -14.20 0.33 17.04
N ALA A 120 -14.33 -0.49 16.00
CA ALA A 120 -13.51 -0.36 14.78
C ALA A 120 -14.06 0.60 13.72
N TRP A 121 -15.27 1.13 13.86
CA TRP A 121 -15.94 1.94 12.84
C TRP A 121 -15.11 3.17 12.42
N GLY A 122 -14.91 3.35 11.11
CA GLY A 122 -14.16 4.49 10.56
C GLY A 122 -12.66 4.53 10.91
N HIS A 123 -12.12 3.51 11.58
CA HIS A 123 -10.70 3.49 11.93
C HIS A 123 -9.81 3.27 10.70
N HIS A 124 -8.68 3.99 10.70
CA HIS A 124 -7.53 3.70 9.83
C HIS A 124 -6.51 2.90 10.65
N ILE A 125 -6.34 1.63 10.31
CA ILE A 125 -5.44 0.70 10.97
C ILE A 125 -4.22 0.46 10.08
N ARG A 126 -3.03 0.47 10.67
CA ARG A 126 -1.78 0.17 9.97
C ARG A 126 -1.11 -1.04 10.61
N TYR A 127 -0.75 -2.00 9.79
CA TYR A 127 0.13 -3.10 10.16
C TYR A 127 1.47 -2.89 9.49
N TYR A 128 2.54 -2.93 10.28
CA TYR A 128 3.91 -2.86 9.81
C TYR A 128 4.49 -4.26 9.87
N MET A 129 5.10 -4.71 8.78
CA MET A 129 5.63 -6.05 8.64
C MET A 129 7.05 -5.99 8.12
N GLY A 130 7.92 -6.81 8.67
CA GLY A 130 9.30 -6.94 8.18
C GLY A 130 9.85 -8.33 8.42
N GLY A 131 10.86 -8.70 7.63
CA GLY A 131 11.65 -9.92 7.79
C GLY A 131 12.77 -9.68 8.80
N GLY A 132 13.91 -9.16 8.34
CA GLY A 132 15.00 -8.76 9.22
C GLY A 132 15.49 -9.86 10.17
N GLN A 133 16.04 -9.47 11.32
CA GLN A 133 16.52 -10.41 12.34
C GLN A 133 15.38 -10.98 13.18
N ARG A 134 14.28 -10.23 13.32
CA ARG A 134 13.08 -10.63 14.05
C ARG A 134 11.86 -10.43 13.15
N PRO A 135 11.50 -11.45 12.35
CA PRO A 135 10.39 -11.33 11.42
C PRO A 135 9.06 -11.27 12.17
N GLY A 136 8.19 -10.36 11.76
CA GLY A 136 6.93 -10.18 12.46
C GLY A 136 6.06 -9.03 11.98
N ILE A 137 5.03 -8.77 12.77
CA ILE A 137 3.98 -7.79 12.52
C ILE A 137 3.84 -6.90 13.76
N THR A 138 3.76 -5.58 13.57
CA THR A 138 3.38 -4.63 14.61
C THR A 138 2.18 -3.79 14.19
N THR A 139 1.41 -3.31 15.16
CA THR A 139 0.40 -2.28 14.93
C THR A 139 0.25 -1.40 16.18
N PRO A 140 0.10 -0.08 16.01
CA PRO A 140 0.09 0.87 17.12
C PRO A 140 -1.28 1.04 17.78
N LYS A 141 -2.35 0.48 17.19
CA LYS A 141 -3.71 0.67 17.67
C LYS A 141 -4.25 -0.63 18.27
N GLU A 142 -4.85 -0.53 19.45
CA GLU A 142 -5.53 -1.65 20.13
C GLU A 142 -6.59 -2.31 19.22
N VAL A 143 -7.34 -1.51 18.45
CA VAL A 143 -8.31 -2.00 17.46
C VAL A 143 -7.63 -2.90 16.41
N GLY A 144 -6.38 -2.59 16.02
CA GLY A 144 -5.59 -3.44 15.14
C GLY A 144 -5.21 -4.77 15.81
N HIS A 145 -4.85 -4.76 17.09
CA HIS A 145 -4.58 -6.01 17.82
C HIS A 145 -5.79 -6.93 17.80
N ARG A 146 -6.97 -6.37 18.09
CA ARG A 146 -8.25 -7.07 18.11
C ARG A 146 -8.63 -7.61 16.72
N LEU A 147 -8.44 -6.81 15.67
CA LEU A 147 -8.75 -7.20 14.30
C LEU A 147 -7.81 -8.26 13.73
N CYS A 148 -6.54 -8.32 14.17
CA CYS A 148 -5.67 -9.44 13.81
C CYS A 148 -6.10 -10.75 14.48
N GLY A 149 -6.60 -10.69 15.72
CA GLY A 149 -7.10 -11.84 16.48
C GLY A 149 -6.02 -12.70 17.14
N ARG A 150 -4.73 -12.51 16.80
CA ARG A 150 -3.59 -13.21 17.43
C ARG A 150 -2.63 -12.30 18.19
N MET A 151 -2.69 -10.99 17.98
CA MET A 151 -1.80 -10.06 18.67
C MET A 151 -2.23 -9.91 20.13
N ARG A 152 -1.25 -9.78 21.03
CA ARG A 152 -1.53 -9.40 22.42
C ARG A 152 -2.16 -8.00 22.42
N ILE A 153 -3.30 -7.87 23.08
CA ILE A 153 -3.98 -6.59 23.25
C ILE A 153 -3.18 -5.79 24.29
N ASP A 154 -2.57 -4.69 23.86
CA ASP A 154 -1.84 -3.77 24.73
C ASP A 154 -2.30 -2.33 24.45
N PRO A 155 -2.96 -1.66 25.41
CA PRO A 155 -3.47 -0.30 25.22
C PRO A 155 -2.37 0.77 25.21
N MET A 156 -1.14 0.43 25.61
CA MET A 156 -0.04 1.40 25.76
C MET A 156 1.20 1.09 24.89
N ALA A 157 1.22 -0.03 24.15
CA ALA A 157 2.38 -0.43 23.36
C ALA A 157 2.03 -0.90 21.94
N ASN A 158 2.99 -0.74 21.03
CA ASN A 158 3.04 -1.49 19.78
C ASN A 158 3.22 -2.97 20.14
N SER A 159 2.15 -3.76 20.12
CA SER A 159 2.31 -5.19 20.28
C SER A 159 3.04 -5.76 19.05
N PHE A 160 3.94 -6.70 19.32
CA PHE A 160 4.70 -7.41 18.30
C PHE A 160 4.18 -8.85 18.22
N LEU A 161 3.84 -9.28 17.01
CA LEU A 161 3.52 -10.66 16.69
C LEU A 161 4.67 -11.22 15.86
N TYR A 162 5.41 -12.17 16.44
CA TYR A 162 6.43 -12.92 15.72
C TYR A 162 5.79 -13.75 14.60
N SER A 163 6.38 -13.73 13.41
CA SER A 163 5.93 -14.51 12.26
C SER A 163 7.07 -14.78 11.29
N ASP A 164 7.52 -16.04 11.23
CA ASP A 164 8.54 -16.51 10.27
C ASP A 164 8.11 -16.27 8.81
N SER A 165 6.80 -16.23 8.54
CA SER A 165 6.27 -15.95 7.21
C SER A 165 6.66 -14.57 6.67
N MET A 166 7.01 -13.63 7.56
CA MET A 166 7.40 -12.28 7.16
C MET A 166 8.84 -12.20 6.64
N GLN A 167 9.66 -13.24 6.81
CA GLN A 167 11.04 -13.26 6.27
C GLN A 167 11.08 -13.05 4.74
N VAL A 168 10.01 -13.41 4.03
CA VAL A 168 9.91 -13.21 2.58
C VAL A 168 10.03 -11.73 2.16
N ILE A 169 9.77 -10.78 3.07
CA ILE A 169 9.89 -9.33 2.81
C ILE A 169 11.35 -8.95 2.49
N ASP A 170 12.34 -9.71 2.94
CA ASP A 170 13.76 -9.44 2.66
C ASP A 170 14.14 -9.65 1.18
N GLN A 171 13.25 -10.24 0.39
CA GLN A 171 13.40 -10.38 -1.06
C GLN A 171 13.07 -9.10 -1.84
N ILE A 172 12.58 -8.06 -1.17
CA ILE A 172 12.27 -6.76 -1.75
C ILE A 172 13.57 -5.97 -1.95
N HIS A 173 13.78 -5.47 -3.17
CA HIS A 173 14.92 -4.64 -3.56
C HIS A 173 14.46 -3.40 -4.36
#